data_AF-A0A8J3RMM0-F1
#
_entry.id   AF-A0A8J3RMM0-F1
#
_cell.length_a   1.000
_cell.length_b   1.000
_cell.length_c   1.000
_cell.angle_alpha   90.00
_cell.angle_beta   90.00
_cell.angle_gamma   90.00
#
_symmetry.space_group_name_H-M   'P 1'
#
loop_
_entity.id
_entity.type
_entity.pdbx_description
1 polymer ?
#
loop_
_entity_poly.entity_id
_entity_poly.type
_entity_poly.pdbx_seq_one_letter_code
_entity_poly.pdbx_strand_id
1 'polypeptide(L)'
;MRSISRRTLLGGGALGAAAAMVPGCTAERPEPVVTAAPDPETVLLKQLIEDKERTIARYAAATSSRLAPFRERHEAHLAELRRRLPADPAPAGSPAPATPAPSAPATPAPEPKVSLRSLRDLERKAAALRARQLADASPPLAQLIASIGACEAAHAAALSRSL
;
A
#
# COMPACT_ATOMS: atom_id res chain seq x y z
N MET A 1 3.54 14.83 -31.72
CA MET A 1 4.58 13.88 -31.27
C MET A 1 5.83 14.67 -30.96
N ARG A 2 6.21 14.79 -29.68
CA ARG A 2 7.43 15.48 -29.25
C ARG A 2 8.26 14.50 -28.44
N SER A 3 9.39 14.09 -29.00
CA SER A 3 10.41 13.24 -28.39
C SER A 3 11.13 14.03 -27.30
N ILE A 4 11.11 13.56 -26.06
CA ILE A 4 11.93 14.12 -24.99
C ILE A 4 13.24 13.33 -24.96
N SER A 5 14.33 14.06 -25.23
CA SER A 5 15.70 13.60 -25.29
C SER A 5 16.23 13.24 -23.90
N ARG A 6 16.82 12.05 -23.75
CA ARG A 6 17.57 11.62 -22.57
C ARG A 6 19.02 12.07 -22.73
N ARG A 7 19.43 13.15 -22.07
CA ARG A 7 20.86 13.42 -21.84
C ARG A 7 21.07 14.51 -20.79
N THR A 8 21.55 14.10 -19.62
CA THR A 8 22.38 14.94 -18.75
C THR A 8 23.42 14.06 -18.08
N LEU A 9 24.54 13.92 -18.78
CA LEU A 9 25.85 13.64 -18.19
C LEU A 9 26.44 15.00 -17.78
N LEU A 10 26.94 15.10 -16.55
CA LEU A 10 27.99 16.00 -16.01
C LEU A 10 27.93 15.80 -14.49
N GLY A 11 28.95 15.31 -13.79
CA GLY A 11 30.37 15.61 -13.93
C GLY A 11 30.75 16.57 -12.80
N GLY A 12 31.46 16.09 -11.79
CA GLY A 12 31.92 16.94 -10.67
C GLY A 12 32.64 16.13 -9.60
N GLY A 13 33.95 15.98 -9.77
CA GLY A 13 34.84 15.44 -8.74
C GLY A 13 35.17 16.48 -7.66
N ALA A 14 35.51 16.00 -6.47
CA ALA A 14 36.39 16.70 -5.55
C ALA A 14 37.16 15.67 -4.71
N LEU A 15 38.46 15.60 -4.97
CA LEU A 15 39.47 15.00 -4.11
C LEU A 15 39.48 15.74 -2.78
N GLY A 16 39.40 14.99 -1.68
CA GLY A 16 39.56 15.50 -0.32
C GLY A 16 40.25 14.45 0.54
N ALA A 17 41.57 14.36 0.41
CA ALA A 17 42.41 13.58 1.29
C ALA A 17 42.57 14.32 2.63
N ALA A 18 42.10 13.71 3.72
CA ALA A 18 42.51 14.04 5.07
C ALA A 18 42.85 12.73 5.79
N ALA A 19 44.15 12.40 5.81
CA ALA A 19 44.70 11.31 6.59
C ALA A 19 44.78 11.74 8.06
N ALA A 20 43.99 11.09 8.92
CA ALA A 20 44.18 11.09 10.36
C ALA A 20 44.64 9.69 10.77
N MET A 21 45.90 9.54 11.15
CA MET A 21 46.43 8.29 11.70
C MET A 21 46.20 8.25 13.21
N VAL A 22 45.38 7.30 13.65
CA VAL A 22 45.26 6.83 15.03
C VAL A 22 45.41 5.31 14.96
N PRO A 23 46.23 4.65 15.80
CA PRO A 23 46.23 3.19 15.89
C PRO A 23 45.00 2.80 16.73
N GLY A 24 43.83 2.86 16.12
CA GLY A 24 42.57 2.39 16.68
C GLY A 24 42.27 1.01 16.13
N CYS A 25 42.04 0.04 17.02
CA CYS A 25 41.66 -1.33 16.72
C CYS A 25 40.71 -1.41 15.52
N THR A 26 41.09 -2.20 14.51
CA THR A 26 40.30 -2.48 13.32
C THR A 26 39.05 -3.26 13.71
N ALA A 27 38.00 -2.56 14.12
CA ALA A 27 36.65 -3.09 14.01
C ALA A 27 36.32 -3.07 12.52
N GLU A 28 36.33 -4.26 11.92
CA GLU A 28 35.81 -4.52 10.58
C GLU A 28 34.41 -3.89 10.50
N ARG A 29 34.30 -2.77 9.78
CA ARG A 29 33.01 -2.10 9.58
C ARG A 29 32.18 -3.07 8.75
N PRO A 30 31.04 -3.58 9.25
CA PRO A 30 30.19 -4.45 8.44
C PRO A 30 29.83 -3.69 7.18
N GLU A 31 30.16 -4.26 6.03
CA GLU A 31 29.75 -3.73 4.73
C GLU A 31 28.22 -3.52 4.79
N PRO A 32 27.72 -2.31 4.49
CA PRO A 32 26.29 -2.07 4.54
C PRO A 32 25.63 -3.02 3.55
N VAL A 33 24.80 -3.93 4.06
CA VAL A 33 23.95 -4.77 3.23
C VAL A 33 23.04 -3.84 2.43
N VAL A 34 23.35 -3.67 1.15
CA VAL A 34 22.52 -2.88 0.25
C VAL A 34 21.26 -3.70 -0.02
N THR A 35 20.23 -3.48 0.79
CA THR A 35 18.90 -4.04 0.53
C THR A 35 18.41 -3.45 -0.78
N ALA A 36 18.17 -4.32 -1.77
CA ALA A 36 17.59 -3.90 -3.05
C ALA A 36 16.25 -3.18 -2.80
N ALA A 37 15.99 -2.13 -3.58
CA ALA A 37 14.70 -1.44 -3.51
C ALA A 37 13.56 -2.44 -3.78
N PRO A 38 12.43 -2.33 -3.05
CA PRO A 38 11.32 -3.24 -3.22
C PRO A 38 10.74 -3.13 -4.63
N ASP A 39 10.28 -4.26 -5.17
CA ASP A 39 9.61 -4.32 -6.46
C ASP A 39 8.37 -3.39 -6.47
N PRO A 40 8.26 -2.43 -7.42
CA PRO A 40 7.18 -1.45 -7.44
C PRO A 40 5.79 -2.07 -7.53
N GLU A 41 5.63 -3.18 -8.27
CA GLU A 41 4.34 -3.85 -8.41
C GLU A 41 3.91 -4.54 -7.11
N THR A 42 4.86 -5.13 -6.39
CA THR A 42 4.66 -5.66 -5.04
C THR A 42 4.25 -4.56 -4.06
N VAL A 43 4.87 -3.38 -4.13
CA VAL A 43 4.48 -2.22 -3.30
C VAL A 43 3.04 -1.79 -3.62
N LEU A 44 2.69 -1.69 -4.90
CA LEU A 44 1.33 -1.33 -5.32
C LEU A 44 0.30 -2.37 -4.85
N LEU A 45 0.60 -3.67 -4.95
CA LEU A 45 -0.26 -4.74 -4.46
C LEU A 45 -0.50 -4.63 -2.94
N LYS A 46 0.55 -4.41 -2.15
CA LYS A 46 0.44 -4.21 -0.69
C LYS A 46 -0.44 -3.00 -0.37
N GLN A 47 -0.26 -1.88 -1.07
CA GLN A 47 -1.12 -0.69 -0.90
C GLN A 47 -2.59 -0.97 -1.26
N LEU A 48 -2.86 -1.68 -2.35
CA LEU A 48 -4.23 -2.07 -2.75
C LEU A 48 -4.89 -2.97 -1.72
N ILE A 49 -4.13 -3.90 -1.14
CA ILE A 49 -4.58 -4.80 -0.06
C ILE A 49 -4.99 -3.99 1.17
N GLU A 50 -4.12 -3.10 1.66
CA GLU A 50 -4.39 -2.25 2.82
C GLU A 50 -5.63 -1.35 2.61
N ASP A 51 -5.76 -0.78 1.41
CA ASP A 51 -6.93 0.02 1.05
C ASP A 51 -8.23 -0.80 1.08
N LYS A 52 -8.19 -2.06 0.61
CA LYS A 52 -9.34 -2.95 0.63
C LYS A 52 -9.70 -3.39 2.03
N GLU A 53 -8.72 -3.71 2.87
CA GLU A 53 -8.94 -4.03 4.28
C GLU A 53 -9.60 -2.86 5.02
N ARG A 54 -9.10 -1.63 4.82
CA ARG A 54 -9.69 -0.41 5.41
C ARG A 54 -11.13 -0.18 4.93
N THR A 55 -11.41 -0.49 3.67
CA THR A 55 -12.77 -0.38 3.09
C THR A 55 -13.71 -1.42 3.72
N ILE A 56 -13.29 -2.68 3.82
CA ILE A 56 -14.05 -3.76 4.45
C ILE A 56 -14.36 -3.44 5.90
N ALA A 57 -13.37 -2.94 6.66
CA ALA A 57 -13.55 -2.54 8.05
C ALA A 57 -14.63 -1.44 8.20
N ARG A 58 -14.64 -0.43 7.32
CA ARG A 58 -15.68 0.60 7.32
C ARG A 58 -17.08 0.06 7.00
N TYR A 59 -17.18 -0.88 6.06
CA TYR A 59 -18.46 -1.55 5.80
C TYR A 59 -18.90 -2.42 6.97
N ALA A 60 -17.98 -3.11 7.65
CA ALA A 60 -18.28 -3.92 8.83
C ALA A 60 -18.72 -3.09 10.04
N ALA A 61 -18.22 -1.86 10.17
CA ALA A 61 -18.65 -0.92 11.22
C ALA A 61 -20.05 -0.33 10.98
N ALA A 62 -20.60 -0.47 9.76
CA ALA A 62 -21.96 -0.03 9.47
C ALA A 62 -22.98 -1.07 9.98
N THR A 63 -24.04 -0.63 10.64
CA THR A 63 -25.01 -1.53 11.32
C THR A 63 -26.07 -2.12 10.39
N SER A 64 -26.07 -1.78 9.09
CA SER A 64 -27.10 -2.23 8.15
C SER A 64 -26.72 -3.52 7.45
N SER A 65 -27.51 -4.58 7.63
CA SER A 65 -27.36 -5.86 6.93
C SER A 65 -27.47 -5.74 5.41
N ARG A 66 -28.15 -4.70 4.90
CA ARG A 66 -28.25 -4.42 3.45
C ARG A 66 -26.90 -4.11 2.80
N LEU A 67 -25.87 -3.82 3.59
CA LEU A 67 -24.53 -3.54 3.12
C LEU A 67 -23.65 -4.80 2.98
N ALA A 68 -24.12 -5.97 3.43
CA ALA A 68 -23.34 -7.21 3.34
C ALA A 68 -22.87 -7.55 1.91
N PRO A 69 -23.70 -7.42 0.84
CA PRO A 69 -23.24 -7.70 -0.52
C PRO A 69 -22.10 -6.79 -1.00
N PHE A 70 -22.06 -5.53 -0.52
CA PHE A 70 -20.96 -4.61 -0.84
C PHE A 70 -19.67 -5.06 -0.17
N ARG A 71 -19.74 -5.48 1.10
CA ARG A 71 -18.61 -6.00 1.86
C ARG A 71 -18.05 -7.27 1.22
N GLU A 72 -18.90 -8.23 0.87
CA GLU A 72 -18.51 -9.48 0.22
C GLU A 72 -17.79 -9.25 -1.11
N ARG A 73 -18.25 -8.26 -1.90
CA ARG A 73 -17.54 -7.87 -3.14
C ARG A 73 -16.15 -7.32 -2.85
N HIS A 74 -15.96 -6.52 -1.79
CA HIS A 74 -14.62 -6.06 -1.41
C HIS A 74 -13.73 -7.20 -0.91
N GLU A 75 -14.26 -8.14 -0.15
CA GLU A 75 -13.55 -9.34 0.32
C GLU A 75 -13.09 -10.21 -0.85
N ALA A 76 -13.93 -10.39 -1.88
CA ALA A 76 -13.55 -11.12 -3.09
C ALA A 76 -12.38 -10.46 -3.85
N HIS A 77 -12.40 -9.12 -3.97
CA HIS A 77 -11.27 -8.38 -4.57
C HIS A 77 -10.01 -8.49 -3.71
N LEU A 78 -10.13 -8.39 -2.38
CA LEU A 78 -9.00 -8.56 -1.46
C LEU A 78 -8.37 -9.96 -1.60
N ALA A 79 -9.19 -11.00 -1.72
CA ALA A 79 -8.70 -12.36 -1.94
C ALA A 79 -7.93 -12.49 -3.25
N GLU A 80 -8.41 -11.86 -4.34
CA GLU A 80 -7.69 -11.85 -5.62
C GLU A 80 -6.37 -11.06 -5.56
N LEU A 81 -6.34 -9.91 -4.87
CA LEU A 81 -5.11 -9.15 -4.68
C LEU A 81 -4.08 -9.97 -3.89
N ARG A 82 -4.49 -10.64 -2.81
CA ARG A 82 -3.62 -11.51 -2.01
C ARG A 82 -3.08 -12.70 -2.80
N ARG A 83 -3.87 -13.27 -3.72
CA ARG A 83 -3.38 -14.35 -4.62
C ARG A 83 -2.26 -13.90 -5.55
N ARG A 84 -2.21 -12.61 -5.89
CA ARG A 84 -1.20 -12.04 -6.79
C ARG A 84 0.02 -11.50 -6.05
N LEU A 85 -0.05 -11.37 -4.73
CA LEU A 85 1.08 -10.92 -3.93
C LEU A 85 2.18 -12.00 -3.97
N PRO A 86 3.42 -11.67 -4.39
CA PRO A 86 4.52 -12.60 -4.31
C PRO A 86 4.74 -13.07 -2.87
N ALA A 87 5.10 -14.34 -2.70
CA ALA A 87 5.52 -14.83 -1.39
C ALA A 87 6.77 -14.05 -0.94
N ASP A 88 6.76 -13.50 0.26
CA ASP A 88 7.97 -12.89 0.82
C ASP A 88 9.05 -13.99 0.93
N PRO A 89 10.29 -13.74 0.50
CA PRO A 89 11.38 -14.68 0.75
C PRO A 89 11.52 -14.86 2.26
N ALA A 90 11.48 -16.12 2.71
CA ALA A 90 11.63 -16.44 4.12
C ALA A 90 12.93 -15.78 4.64
N PRO A 91 12.87 -15.02 5.76
CA PRO A 91 14.08 -14.41 6.29
C PRO A 91 15.04 -15.51 6.73
N ALA A 92 16.23 -15.56 6.11
CA ALA A 92 17.33 -16.34 6.62
C ALA A 92 17.77 -15.72 7.95
N GLY A 93 17.45 -16.40 9.05
CA GLY A 93 17.95 -16.21 10.41
C GLY A 93 18.41 -14.80 10.79
N SER A 94 17.47 -13.94 11.19
CA SER A 94 17.80 -12.76 12.00
C SER A 94 17.42 -13.01 13.47
N PRO A 95 18.26 -12.63 14.44
CA PRO A 95 17.96 -12.81 15.86
C PRO A 95 16.73 -12.00 16.25
N ALA A 96 15.86 -12.63 17.05
CA ALA A 96 14.60 -12.05 17.49
C ALA A 96 14.86 -10.78 18.35
N PRO A 97 14.24 -9.63 18.02
CA PRO A 97 14.26 -8.48 18.91
C PRO A 97 13.42 -8.77 20.17
N ALA A 98 13.92 -8.33 21.33
CA ALA A 98 13.24 -8.46 22.62
C ALA A 98 11.93 -7.67 22.63
N THR A 99 10.86 -8.31 23.08
CA THR A 99 9.50 -7.79 23.11
C THR A 99 9.34 -6.70 24.18
N PRO A 100 8.89 -5.47 23.83
CA PRO A 100 8.48 -4.48 24.82
C PRO A 100 7.21 -4.92 25.56
N ALA A 101 7.13 -4.60 26.85
CA ALA A 101 5.96 -4.87 27.69
C ALA A 101 4.69 -4.15 27.17
N PRO A 102 3.51 -4.77 27.30
CA PRO A 102 2.26 -4.18 26.81
C PRO A 102 1.89 -2.94 27.64
N SER A 103 1.78 -1.79 26.97
CA SER A 103 1.12 -0.61 27.53
C SER A 103 -0.39 -0.79 27.52
N ALA A 104 -1.05 -0.38 28.61
CA ALA A 104 -2.49 -0.53 28.80
C ALA A 104 -3.29 0.14 27.66
N PRO A 105 -4.38 -0.48 27.17
CA PRO A 105 -5.17 0.09 26.08
C PRO A 105 -5.88 1.36 26.58
N ALA A 106 -5.60 2.49 25.92
CA ALA A 106 -6.42 3.68 26.06
C ALA A 106 -7.82 3.38 25.50
N THR A 107 -8.86 3.71 26.27
CA THR A 107 -10.25 3.54 25.86
C THR A 107 -10.50 4.32 24.56
N PRO A 108 -10.82 3.66 23.44
CA PRO A 108 -11.01 4.37 22.18
C PRO A 108 -12.25 5.26 22.30
N ALA A 109 -12.11 6.53 21.89
CA ALA A 109 -13.24 7.43 21.74
C ALA A 109 -14.27 6.81 20.77
N PRO A 110 -15.58 7.05 20.97
CA PRO A 110 -16.60 6.49 20.10
C PRO A 110 -16.35 6.95 18.65
N GLU A 111 -16.09 5.99 17.76
CA GLU A 111 -15.93 6.30 16.35
C GLU A 111 -17.24 6.89 15.81
N PRO A 112 -17.17 7.94 14.97
CA PRO A 112 -18.36 8.52 14.37
C PRO A 112 -19.14 7.46 13.58
N LYS A 113 -20.46 7.42 13.78
CA LYS A 113 -21.33 6.46 13.08
C LYS A 113 -21.11 6.53 11.57
N VAL A 114 -20.82 5.38 10.96
CA VAL A 114 -20.68 5.26 9.51
C VAL A 114 -22.00 5.59 8.84
N SER A 115 -22.01 6.62 8.00
CA SER A 115 -23.19 7.03 7.22
C SER A 115 -23.11 6.51 5.78
N LEU A 116 -24.26 6.29 5.14
CA LEU A 116 -24.32 5.93 3.71
C LEU A 116 -23.61 6.96 2.81
N ARG A 117 -23.70 8.26 3.17
CA ARG A 117 -22.95 9.33 2.48
C ARG A 117 -21.44 9.12 2.60
N SER A 118 -20.95 8.78 3.78
CA SER A 118 -19.52 8.53 3.99
C SER A 118 -19.01 7.32 3.21
N LEU A 119 -19.80 6.24 3.12
CA LEU A 119 -19.48 5.07 2.31
C LEU A 119 -19.47 5.41 0.81
N ARG A 120 -20.46 6.18 0.33
CA ARG A 120 -20.48 6.65 -1.06
C ARG A 120 -19.24 7.49 -1.39
N ASP A 121 -18.87 8.40 -0.50
CA ASP A 121 -17.72 9.28 -0.73
C ASP A 121 -16.40 8.49 -0.70
N LEU A 122 -16.32 7.45 0.13
CA LEU A 122 -15.22 6.49 0.11
C LEU A 122 -15.12 5.77 -1.24
N GLU A 123 -16.22 5.20 -1.73
CA GLU A 123 -16.24 4.44 -2.99
C GLU A 123 -15.85 5.32 -4.19
N ARG A 124 -16.34 6.57 -4.24
CA ARG A 124 -15.94 7.52 -5.29
C ARG A 124 -14.45 7.85 -5.26
N LYS A 125 -13.89 8.08 -4.06
CA LYS A 125 -12.47 8.38 -3.89
C LYS A 125 -11.61 7.18 -4.29
N ALA A 126 -12.00 5.98 -3.88
CA ALA A 126 -11.31 4.75 -4.25
C ALA A 126 -11.32 4.55 -5.78
N ALA A 127 -12.48 4.65 -6.43
CA ALA A 127 -12.59 4.52 -7.88
C ALA A 127 -11.71 5.54 -8.64
N ALA A 128 -11.69 6.80 -8.19
CA ALA A 128 -10.85 7.84 -8.78
C ALA A 128 -9.35 7.58 -8.57
N LEU A 129 -8.96 6.97 -7.45
CA LEU A 129 -7.59 6.56 -7.19
C LEU A 129 -7.18 5.40 -8.12
N ARG A 130 -8.06 4.41 -8.35
CA ARG A 130 -7.75 3.26 -9.24
C ARG A 130 -7.37 3.69 -10.64
N ALA A 131 -8.07 4.67 -11.21
CA ALA A 131 -7.74 5.21 -12.53
C ALA A 131 -6.30 5.76 -12.63
N ARG A 132 -5.77 6.33 -11.54
CA ARG A 132 -4.40 6.88 -11.49
C ARG A 132 -3.35 5.77 -11.38
N GLN A 133 -3.69 4.68 -10.68
CA GLN A 133 -2.80 3.54 -10.46
C GLN A 133 -2.60 2.66 -11.71
N LEU A 134 -3.39 2.85 -12.76
CA LEU A 134 -3.27 2.07 -14.00
C LEU A 134 -1.97 2.35 -14.77
N ALA A 135 -1.42 3.57 -14.69
CA ALA A 135 -0.27 3.98 -15.48
C ALA A 135 1.02 3.23 -15.11
N ASP A 136 1.13 2.80 -13.84
CA ASP A 136 2.33 2.21 -13.27
C ASP A 136 2.22 0.68 -13.10
N ALA A 137 1.10 0.08 -13.53
CA ALA A 137 0.81 -1.35 -13.34
C ALA A 137 1.09 -2.18 -14.60
N SER A 138 1.54 -3.44 -14.42
CA SER A 138 1.57 -4.41 -15.52
C SER A 138 0.17 -4.63 -16.12
N PRO A 139 0.05 -5.05 -17.40
CA PRO A 139 -1.26 -5.23 -18.03
C PRO A 139 -2.24 -6.14 -17.25
N PRO A 140 -1.82 -7.31 -16.70
CA PRO A 140 -2.71 -8.15 -15.91
C PRO A 140 -3.16 -7.48 -14.60
N LEU A 141 -2.30 -6.71 -13.94
CA LEU A 141 -2.65 -5.98 -12.73
C LEU A 141 -3.54 -4.77 -13.04
N ALA A 142 -3.25 -4.04 -14.12
CA ALA A 142 -4.05 -2.92 -14.59
C ALA A 142 -5.50 -3.35 -14.89
N GLN A 143 -5.69 -4.53 -15.52
CA GLN A 143 -7.02 -5.10 -15.73
C GLN A 143 -7.78 -5.32 -14.40
N LEU A 144 -7.09 -5.89 -13.39
CA LEU A 144 -7.69 -6.11 -12.08
C LEU A 144 -8.03 -4.79 -11.39
N ILE A 145 -7.12 -3.81 -11.39
CA ILE A 145 -7.34 -2.47 -10.83
C ILE A 145 -8.54 -1.80 -11.51
N ALA A 146 -8.66 -1.91 -12.84
CA ALA A 146 -9.78 -1.37 -13.59
C ALA A 146 -11.11 -2.04 -13.19
N SER A 147 -11.13 -3.37 -13.05
CA SER A 147 -12.31 -4.11 -12.57
C SER A 147 -12.71 -3.68 -11.16
N ILE A 148 -11.74 -3.51 -10.27
CA ILE A 148 -11.95 -3.02 -8.91
C ILE A 148 -12.55 -1.61 -8.94
N GLY A 149 -11.94 -0.69 -9.69
CA GLY A 149 -12.39 0.70 -9.79
C GLY A 149 -13.79 0.82 -10.40
N ALA A 150 -14.13 -0.03 -11.38
CA ALA A 150 -15.48 -0.09 -11.93
C ALA A 150 -16.52 -0.56 -10.90
N CYS A 151 -16.18 -1.56 -10.08
CA CYS A 151 -17.04 -2.02 -8.99
C CYS A 151 -17.25 -0.92 -7.93
N GLU A 152 -16.18 -0.23 -7.54
CA GLU A 152 -16.25 0.89 -6.58
C GLU A 152 -17.12 2.04 -7.13
N ALA A 153 -16.99 2.38 -8.42
CA ALA A 153 -17.84 3.36 -9.07
C ALA A 153 -19.33 2.92 -9.08
N ALA A 154 -19.60 1.65 -9.38
CA ALA A 154 -20.94 1.08 -9.33
C ALA A 154 -21.53 1.11 -7.91
N HIS A 155 -20.71 0.83 -6.90
CA HIS A 155 -21.12 0.93 -5.49
C HIS A 155 -21.49 2.36 -5.11
N ALA A 156 -20.67 3.35 -5.49
CA ALA A 156 -20.98 4.76 -5.25
C ALA A 156 -22.33 5.17 -5.87
N ALA A 157 -22.61 4.72 -7.10
CA ALA A 157 -23.88 4.97 -7.77
C ALA A 157 -25.06 4.26 -7.06
N ALA A 158 -24.88 3.02 -6.63
CA ALA A 158 -25.89 2.25 -5.92
C ALA A 158 -26.24 2.84 -4.54
N LEU A 159 -25.24 3.23 -3.75
CA LEU A 159 -25.42 3.89 -2.47
C LEU A 159 -26.16 5.22 -2.61
N SER A 160 -25.95 5.94 -3.71
CA SER A 160 -26.65 7.21 -3.99
C SER A 160 -28.15 7.04 -4.18
N ARG A 161 -28.61 5.88 -4.67
CA ARG A 161 -30.03 5.56 -4.84
C ARG A 161 -30.70 5.08 -3.54
N SER A 162 -29.90 4.83 -2.49
CA SER A 162 -30.35 4.37 -1.18
C SER A 162 -30.32 5.48 -0.11
N LEU A 163 -29.89 6.69 -0.51
CA LEU A 163 -29.94 7.93 0.28
C LEU A 163 -31.23 8.68 -0.03
#